data_AF-A0A6B2E2U4-F1
#
_entry.id   AF-A0A6B2E2U4-F1
#
_cell.length_a   1.000
_cell.length_b   1.000
_cell.length_c   1.000
_cell.angle_alpha   90.00
_cell.angle_beta   90.00
_cell.angle_gamma   90.00
#
_symmetry.space_group_name_H-M   'P 1'
#
loop_
_entity.id
_entity.type
_entity.pdbx_description
1 polymer ?
#
loop_
_entity_poly.entity_id
_entity_poly.type
_entity_poly.pdbx_seq_one_letter_code
_entity_poly.pdbx_strand_id
1 'polypeptide(L)' 'RIAEGLRADLLLVDGDPTADIGATLDTRAIWRRGSRLKD' A
#
# COMPACT_ATOMS: atom_id res chain seq x y z
N ARG A 1 -2.53 7.99 6.92
CA ARG A 1 -3.72 8.56 6.21
C ARG A 1 -3.29 8.90 4.79
N ILE A 2 -4.14 8.64 3.81
CA ILE A 2 -3.95 9.11 2.43
C ILE A 2 -4.67 10.46 2.32
N ALA A 3 -3.91 11.53 2.16
CA ALA A 3 -4.41 12.89 2.04
C ALA A 3 -3.35 13.79 1.41
N GLU A 4 -3.78 14.91 0.84
CA GLU A 4 -2.90 15.93 0.27
C GLU A 4 -1.92 16.50 1.31
N GLY A 5 -0.72 16.88 0.86
CA GLY A 5 0.36 17.39 1.71
C GLY A 5 1.09 16.33 2.55
N LEU A 6 0.64 15.08 2.55
CA LEU A 6 1.32 13.96 3.23
C LEU A 6 2.28 13.22 2.30
N ARG A 7 3.23 12.48 2.91
CA ARG A 7 4.11 11.58 2.15
C ARG A 7 3.30 10.48 1.48
N ALA A 8 3.57 10.26 0.19
CA ALA A 8 2.98 9.19 -0.59
C ALA A 8 3.69 7.84 -0.35
N ASP A 9 3.58 7.33 0.88
CA ASP A 9 3.99 5.98 1.24
C ASP A 9 2.74 5.09 1.25
N LEU A 10 2.65 4.16 0.29
CA LEU A 10 1.43 3.41 -0.03
C LEU A 10 1.73 1.92 -0.24
N LEU A 11 0.73 1.08 0.06
CA LEU A 11 0.70 -0.34 -0.26
C LEU A 11 -0.50 -0.62 -1.18
N LEU A 12 -0.28 -1.44 -2.21
CA LEU A 12 -1.35 -2.09 -2.95
C LEU A 12 -1.38 -3.55 -2.54
N VAL A 13 -2.53 -4.00 -2.05
CA VAL A 13 -2.80 -5.39 -1.67
C VAL A 13 -3.89 -5.94 -2.56
N ASP A 14 -3.88 -7.25 -2.76
CA ASP A 14 -5.01 -7.97 -3.36
C ASP A 14 -5.93 -8.50 -2.24
N GLY A 15 -7.24 -8.27 -2.37
CA GLY A 15 -8.23 -8.51 -1.31
C GLY A 15 -8.61 -7.28 -0.47
N ASP A 16 -9.46 -7.50 0.55
CA ASP A 16 -9.98 -6.46 1.44
C ASP A 16 -9.41 -6.60 2.87
N PRO A 17 -8.39 -5.81 3.26
CA PRO A 17 -7.80 -5.88 4.58
C PRO A 17 -8.71 -5.36 5.70
N THR A 18 -9.85 -4.73 5.37
CA THR A 18 -10.86 -4.32 6.35
C THR A 18 -11.80 -5.46 6.73
N ALA A 19 -11.94 -6.46 5.85
CA ALA A 19 -12.71 -7.68 6.08
C ALA A 19 -11.84 -8.85 6.59
N ASP A 20 -10.60 -8.97 6.09
CA ASP A 20 -9.63 -9.98 6.53
C ASP A 20 -8.22 -9.38 6.56
N ILE A 21 -7.64 -9.26 7.76
CA ILE A 21 -6.27 -8.74 7.93
C ILE A 21 -5.21 -9.59 7.21
N GLY A 22 -5.51 -10.87 6.93
CA GLY A 22 -4.65 -11.76 6.15
C GLY A 22 -4.35 -11.25 4.73
N ALA A 23 -5.23 -10.44 4.13
CA ALA A 23 -5.02 -9.84 2.81
C ALA A 23 -3.74 -8.97 2.75
N THR A 24 -3.25 -8.49 3.89
CA THR A 24 -1.99 -7.73 3.95
C THR A 24 -0.74 -8.54 3.55
N LEU A 25 -0.80 -9.86 3.63
CA LEU A 25 0.28 -10.74 3.18
C LEU A 25 0.39 -10.78 1.65
N ASP A 26 -0.68 -10.45 0.93
CA ASP A 26 -0.71 -10.43 -0.54
C ASP A 26 -0.41 -9.03 -1.10
N THR A 27 0.72 -8.45 -0.67
CA THR A 27 1.18 -7.14 -1.14
C THR A 27 1.70 -7.24 -2.58
N ARG A 28 1.08 -6.48 -3.50
CA ARG A 28 1.40 -6.46 -4.93
C ARG A 28 2.33 -5.34 -5.35
N ALA A 29 2.34 -4.24 -4.61
CA ALA A 29 3.24 -3.13 -4.87
C ALA A 29 3.43 -2.24 -3.64
N ILE A 30 4.61 -1.63 -3.58
CA ILE A 30 4.99 -0.68 -2.54
C ILE A 30 5.41 0.63 -3.21
N TRP A 31 4.91 1.75 -2.69
CA TRP A 31 5.42 3.08 -3.03
C TRP A 31 6.11 3.67 -1.82
N ARG A 32 7.31 4.22 -2.04
CA ARG A 32 8.07 4.96 -1.05
C ARG A 32 8.32 6.36 -1.58
N ARG A 33 7.86 7.37 -0.84
CA ARG A 33 7.98 8.79 -1.20
C ARG A 33 7.48 9.07 -2.63
N GLY A 34 6.36 8.45 -3.01
CA GLY A 34 5.74 8.60 -4.34
C GLY A 34 6.38 7.78 -5.46
N SER A 35 7.51 7.11 -5.22
CA SER A 35 8.15 6.23 -6.22
C SER A 35 7.75 4.79 -5.96
N ARG A 36 7.25 4.10 -6.99
CA ARG A 36 7.03 2.65 -6.92
C ARG A 36 8.38 1.95 -6.77
N LEU A 37 8.52 1.13 -5.73
CA LEU A 37 9.69 0.27 -5.59
C LEU A 37 9.64 -0.78 -6.69
N LYS A 38 10.77 -0.95 -7.37
CA LYS A 38 11.03 -2.06 -8.26
C LYS A 38 11.98 -3.01 -7.54
N ASP A 39 11.90 -4.29 -7.89
CA ASP A 39 12.89 -5.28 -7.48
C ASP A 39 14.26 -4.98 -8.11
#